data_AF-A0A441UHQ0-F1
#
_entry.id   AF-A0A441UHQ0-F1
#
_cell.length_a   1.000
_cell.length_b   1.000
_cell.length_c   1.000
_cell.angle_alpha   90.00
_cell.angle_beta   90.00
_cell.angle_gamma   90.00
#
_symmetry.space_group_name_H-M   'P 1'
#
loop_
_entity.id
_entity.type
_entity.pdbx_description
1 polymer ?
#
loop_
_entity_poly.entity_id
_entity_poly.type
_entity_poly.pdbx_seq_one_letter_code
_entity_poly.pdbx_strand_id
1 'polypeptide(L)' 'YSLVRRRLRDAGVKPSGKCGPHIFRHARATELLRAAVPKKVIGDLLGHRSTAATAPYLKLATEDLRAIALDVPGTEVLA' A
#
# COMPACT_ATOMS: atom_id res chain seq x y z
N TYR A 1 8.14 -15.02 -14.59
CA TYR A 1 7.23 -13.84 -14.59
C TYR A 1 7.16 -13.06 -15.91
N SER A 2 7.60 -13.63 -17.04
CA SER A 2 7.71 -12.93 -18.33
C SER A 2 6.37 -12.50 -18.93
N LEU A 3 5.33 -13.33 -18.80
CA LEU A 3 3.99 -13.05 -19.37
C LEU A 3 3.38 -11.77 -18.79
N VAL A 4 3.28 -11.66 -17.46
CA VAL A 4 2.70 -10.47 -16.81
C VAL A 4 3.52 -9.22 -17.12
N ARG A 5 4.85 -9.31 -17.11
CA ARG A 5 5.72 -8.18 -17.46
C ARG A 5 5.50 -7.71 -18.90
N ARG A 6 5.33 -8.64 -19.85
CA ARG A 6 4.99 -8.32 -21.25
C ARG A 6 3.63 -7.61 -21.32
N ARG A 7 2.59 -8.19 -20.72
CA ARG A 7 1.24 -7.61 -20.74
C ARG A 7 1.17 -6.22 -20.10
N LEU A 8 1.87 -5.98 -18.99
CA LEU A 8 1.96 -4.64 -18.39
C LEU A 8 2.61 -3.63 -19.33
N ARG A 9 3.67 -4.04 -20.05
CA ARG A 9 4.34 -3.21 -21.05
C ARG A 9 3.42 -2.90 -22.23
N ASP A 10 2.76 -3.92 -22.78
CA ASP A 10 1.83 -3.78 -23.90
C ASP A 10 0.67 -2.85 -23.53
N ALA A 11 0.23 -2.88 -22.27
CA ALA A 11 -0.80 -1.99 -21.72
C ALA A 11 -0.29 -0.59 -21.34
N GLY A 12 1.00 -0.28 -21.53
CA GLY A 12 1.58 1.02 -21.15
C GLY A 12 1.69 1.26 -19.64
N VAL A 13 1.42 0.25 -18.81
CA VAL A 13 1.48 0.36 -17.34
C VAL A 13 2.93 0.23 -16.88
N LYS A 14 3.44 1.26 -16.22
CA LYS A 14 4.79 1.29 -15.63
C LYS A 14 4.71 1.36 -14.10
N PRO A 15 4.73 0.22 -13.40
CA PRO A 15 4.69 0.23 -11.94
C PRO A 15 5.98 0.76 -11.34
N SER A 16 5.88 1.54 -10.27
CA SER A 16 7.03 1.92 -9.44
C SER A 16 7.56 0.70 -8.67
N GLY A 17 8.70 0.16 -9.08
CA GLY A 17 9.36 -0.95 -8.38
C GLY A 17 9.21 -2.32 -9.07
N LYS A 18 8.89 -3.37 -8.29
CA LYS A 18 8.89 -4.76 -8.78
C LYS A 18 7.89 -4.96 -9.91
N CYS A 19 8.34 -5.44 -11.06
CA CYS A 19 7.50 -5.65 -12.25
C CYS A 19 7.28 -7.16 -12.50
N GLY A 20 6.11 -7.66 -12.08
CA GLY A 20 5.70 -9.08 -12.17
C GLY A 20 4.35 -9.30 -11.47
N PRO A 21 3.84 -10.54 -11.36
CA PRO A 21 2.50 -10.82 -10.81
C PRO A 21 2.28 -10.31 -9.39
N HIS A 22 3.33 -10.25 -8.57
CA HIS A 22 3.24 -9.69 -7.21
C HIS A 22 2.77 -8.22 -7.20
N ILE A 23 2.87 -7.49 -8.32
CA ILE A 23 2.33 -6.13 -8.44
C ILE A 23 0.82 -6.10 -8.18
N PHE A 24 0.07 -7.12 -8.62
CA PHE A 24 -1.39 -7.16 -8.46
C PHE A 24 -1.77 -7.36 -7.00
N ARG A 25 -1.05 -8.26 -6.31
CA ARG A 25 -1.19 -8.43 -4.87
C ARG A 25 -0.90 -7.12 -4.13
N HIS A 26 0.14 -6.40 -4.57
CA HIS A 26 0.51 -5.15 -3.97
C HIS A 26 -0.55 -4.07 -4.19
N ALA A 27 -1.01 -3.92 -5.44
CA ALA A 27 -2.06 -2.98 -5.82
C ALA A 27 -3.36 -3.22 -5.03
N ARG A 28 -3.81 -4.48 -4.93
CA ARG A 28 -5.04 -4.82 -4.20
C ARG A 28 -4.94 -4.52 -2.72
N ALA A 29 -3.79 -4.79 -2.10
CA ALA A 29 -3.60 -4.49 -0.68
C ALA A 29 -3.61 -2.98 -0.41
N THR A 30 -2.96 -2.18 -1.27
CA THR A 30 -2.97 -0.72 -1.17
C THR A 30 -4.37 -0.14 -1.38
N GLU A 31 -5.14 -0.67 -2.35
CA GLU A 31 -6.52 -0.29 -2.58
C GLU A 31 -7.40 -0.50 -1.32
N LEU A 32 -7.31 -1.69 -0.71
CA LEU A 32 -8.06 -2.01 0.51
C LEU A 32 -7.63 -1.13 1.69
N LEU A 33 -6.33 -0.84 1.80
CA LEU A 33 -5.82 0.00 2.87
C LEU A 33 -6.35 1.44 2.76
N ARG A 34 -6.36 2.01 1.55
CA ARG A 34 -6.94 3.33 1.27
C ARG A 34 -8.45 3.39 1.48
N ALA A 35 -9.13 2.26 1.29
CA ALA A 35 -10.55 2.10 1.63
C ALA A 35 -10.80 1.89 3.14
N ALA A 36 -9.79 2.14 3.99
CA ALA A 36 -9.84 1.98 5.45
C ALA A 36 -10.24 0.56 5.91
N VAL A 37 -10.00 -0.47 5.10
CA VAL A 37 -10.25 -1.87 5.50
C VAL A 37 -9.29 -2.26 6.62
N PRO A 38 -9.77 -2.91 7.70
CA PRO A 38 -8.92 -3.30 8.81
C PRO A 38 -7.75 -4.18 8.35
N LYS A 39 -6.53 -3.87 8.82
CA LYS A 39 -5.29 -4.59 8.47
C LYS A 39 -5.37 -6.10 8.66
N LYS A 40 -6.09 -6.56 9.68
CA LYS A 40 -6.30 -7.98 9.95
C LYS A 40 -7.05 -8.63 8.78
N VAL A 41 -8.14 -8.02 8.34
CA VAL A 41 -8.94 -8.48 7.19
C VAL A 41 -8.10 -8.49 5.91
N ILE A 42 -7.29 -7.45 5.67
CA ILE A 42 -6.36 -7.43 4.53
C ILE A 42 -5.35 -8.58 4.64
N GLY A 43 -4.76 -8.78 5.82
CA GLY A 43 -3.82 -9.88 6.09
C GLY A 43 -4.45 -11.26 5.83
N ASP A 44 -5.66 -11.47 6.33
CA ASP A 44 -6.42 -12.72 6.19
C ASP A 44 -6.76 -12.99 4.72
N LEU A 45 -7.29 -11.99 3.99
CA LEU A 45 -7.57 -12.08 2.55
C LEU A 45 -6.31 -12.42 1.75
N LEU A 46 -5.17 -11.88 2.15
CA LEU A 46 -3.90 -12.12 1.50
C LEU A 46 -3.26 -13.44 1.97
N GLY A 47 -3.77 -14.12 3.00
CA GLY A 47 -3.17 -15.34 3.55
C GLY A 47 -1.88 -15.09 4.32
N HIS A 48 -1.76 -13.93 4.97
CA HIS A 48 -0.63 -13.62 5.85
C HIS A 48 -0.79 -14.32 7.20
N ARG A 49 0.20 -15.12 7.57
CA ARG A 49 0.27 -15.75 8.91
C ARG A 49 0.66 -14.81 10.03
N SER A 50 1.15 -13.61 9.69
CA SER A 50 1.59 -12.60 10.65
C SER A 50 1.22 -11.21 10.17
N THR A 51 0.81 -10.35 11.10
CA THR A 51 0.51 -8.93 10.85
C THR A 51 1.72 -8.16 10.34
N ALA A 52 2.95 -8.62 10.65
CA ALA A 52 4.19 -8.03 10.15
C ALA A 52 4.29 -8.08 8.63
N ALA A 53 3.73 -9.11 7.98
CA ALA A 53 3.72 -9.22 6.52
C ALA A 53 2.83 -8.16 5.85
N THR A 54 1.92 -7.55 6.60
CA THR A 54 1.02 -6.48 6.14
C THR A 54 1.62 -5.08 6.38
N ALA A 55 2.70 -4.98 7.17
CA ALA A 55 3.37 -3.71 7.49
C ALA A 55 3.92 -2.94 6.27
N PRO A 56 4.45 -3.58 5.20
CA PRO A 56 4.93 -2.85 4.03
C PRO A 56 3.86 -1.98 3.35
N TYR A 57 2.58 -2.37 3.44
CA TYR A 57 1.48 -1.60 2.86
C TYR A 57 1.22 -0.29 3.60
N LEU A 58 1.53 -0.23 4.89
CA LEU A 58 1.32 0.98 5.69
C LEU A 58 2.15 2.16 5.22
N LYS A 59 3.36 1.88 4.73
CA LYS A 59 4.24 2.91 4.17
C LYS A 59 3.67 3.56 2.91
N LEU A 60 2.59 3.01 2.33
CA LEU A 60 1.93 3.52 1.12
C LEU A 60 0.65 4.30 1.42
N ALA A 61 0.15 4.24 2.66
CA ALA A 61 -1.01 5.00 3.14
C ALA A 61 -0.58 6.28 3.87
N THR A 62 0.50 6.93 3.38
CA THR A 62 1.10 8.09 4.05
C THR A 62 0.17 9.28 4.11
N GLU A 63 -0.66 9.50 3.08
CA GLU A 63 -1.65 10.57 3.07
C GLU A 63 -2.74 10.35 4.13
N ASP A 64 -3.20 9.10 4.29
CA ASP A 64 -4.16 8.74 5.33
C ASP A 64 -3.57 8.93 6.73
N LEU A 65 -2.27 8.61 6.91
CA LEU A 65 -1.55 8.87 8.16
C LEU A 65 -1.37 10.36 8.44
N ARG A 66 -1.16 11.18 7.39
CA ARG A 66 -1.04 12.64 7.52
C ARG A 66 -2.36 13.27 7.97
N ALA A 67 -3.51 12.76 7.50
CA ALA A 67 -4.83 13.24 7.88
C ALA A 67 -5.16 13.04 9.37
N ILE A 68 -4.51 12.09 10.02
CA ILE A 68 -4.69 11.79 11.46
C ILE A 68 -3.46 12.16 12.30
N ALA A 69 -2.47 12.82 11.70
CA ALA A 69 -1.26 13.22 12.42
C ALA A 69 -1.61 14.28 13.47
N LEU A 70 -1.08 14.11 14.67
CA LEU A 70 -1.13 15.15 15.70
C LEU A 70 -0.10 16.23 15.38
N ASP A 71 -0.41 17.47 15.77
CA ASP A 71 0.55 18.56 15.69
C ASP A 71 1.81 18.24 16.50
N VAL A 72 2.96 18.64 15.96
CA VAL A 72 4.24 18.43 16.61
C VAL A 72 4.30 19.35 17.84
N PRO A 73 4.41 18.79 19.07
CA PRO A 73 4.43 19.60 20.28
C PRO A 73 5.60 20.59 20.26
N GLY A 74 5.32 21.87 20.54
CA GLY A 74 6.34 22.94 20.61
C GLY A 74 6.52 23.77 19.34
N THR A 75 5.73 23.51 18.28
CA THR A 75 5.62 24.43 17.15
C THR A 75 4.32 25.20 17.30
N GLU A 76 4.35 26.33 18.02
CA GLU A 76 3.25 27.28 17.95
C GLU A 76 3.18 27.76 16.50
N VAL A 77 2.19 27.27 15.75
CA VAL A 77 1.88 27.81 14.43
C VAL A 77 1.36 29.21 14.67
N LEU A 78 2.23 30.21 14.55
CA LEU A 78 1.82 31.60 14.42
C LEU A 78 0.89 31.68 13.21
N ALA A 79 -0.39 31.90 13.51
CA ALA A 79 -1.44 32.14 12.54
C ALA A 79 -1.18 33.39 11.69
#